data_AF-A0A9E5T9I7-F1
#
_entry.id   AF-A0A9E5T9I7-F1
#
_cell.length_a   1.000
_cell.length_b   1.000
_cell.length_c   1.000
_cell.angle_alpha   90.00
_cell.angle_beta   90.00
_cell.angle_gamma   90.00
#
_symmetry.space_group_name_H-M   'P 1'
#
loop_
_entity.id
_entity.type
_entity.pdbx_description
1 polymer ?
#
loop_
_entity_poly.entity_id
_entity_poly.type
_entity_poly.pdbx_seq_one_letter_code
_entity_poly.pdbx_strand_id
1 'polypeptide(L)'
;YQGRQLDVRENVKFFGGHFPRWIHQAFPDNVCAVAIEVKKFFMDEWTGHPDQDQLYAVGQALQSAADGVAEELGAMGRDEVPL
;
A
#
# COMPACT_ATOMS: atom_id res chain seq x y z
N TYR A 1 -2.19 -12.80 -7.10
CA TYR A 1 -0.78 -12.71 -7.50
C TYR A 1 -0.37 -13.97 -8.25
N GLN A 2 -0.31 -13.96 -9.59
CA GLN A 2 0.04 -15.14 -10.39
C GLN A 2 -0.71 -16.43 -9.97
N GLY A 3 -2.04 -16.34 -9.80
CA GLY A 3 -2.88 -17.46 -9.33
C GLY A 3 -2.75 -17.82 -7.84
N ARG A 4 -1.91 -17.11 -7.07
CA ARG A 4 -1.68 -17.31 -5.63
C ARG A 4 -2.23 -16.15 -4.80
N GLN A 5 -2.60 -16.45 -3.56
CA GLN A 5 -2.94 -15.46 -2.54
C GLN A 5 -1.66 -14.92 -1.89
N LEU A 6 -1.55 -13.59 -1.78
CA LEU A 6 -0.45 -12.96 -1.03
C LEU A 6 -0.75 -13.04 0.46
N ASP A 7 0.28 -13.32 1.26
CA ASP A 7 0.22 -13.15 2.71
C ASP A 7 0.34 -11.65 3.02
N VAL A 8 -0.76 -11.04 3.43
CA VAL A 8 -0.86 -9.60 3.73
C VAL A 8 -1.24 -9.47 5.20
N ARG A 9 -0.47 -8.68 5.95
CA ARG A 9 -0.63 -8.50 7.40
C ARG A 9 -0.31 -7.08 7.80
N GLU A 10 -0.85 -6.66 8.93
CA GLU A 10 -0.61 -5.34 9.50
C GLU A 10 0.41 -5.44 10.65
N ASN A 11 1.34 -4.49 10.71
CA ASN A 11 2.18 -4.22 11.89
C ASN A 11 2.93 -5.45 12.45
N VAL A 12 3.48 -6.30 11.58
CA VAL A 12 4.20 -7.53 12.00
C VAL A 12 5.65 -7.26 12.39
N LYS A 13 6.41 -6.65 11.49
CA LYS A 13 7.84 -6.30 11.71
C LYS A 13 8.08 -4.81 11.59
N PHE A 14 7.30 -4.15 10.75
CA PHE A 14 7.37 -2.73 10.48
C PHE A 14 6.03 -2.06 10.83
N PHE A 15 6.10 -0.97 11.61
CA PHE A 15 4.95 -0.26 12.18
C PHE A 15 4.80 1.15 11.61
N GLY A 16 5.49 1.45 10.50
CA GLY A 16 5.67 2.81 10.03
C GLY A 16 6.74 3.57 10.80
N GLY A 17 7.55 4.31 10.05
CA GLY A 17 8.65 5.12 10.60
C GLY A 17 8.20 6.50 11.09
N HIS A 18 9.14 7.43 11.16
CA HIS A 18 8.88 8.82 11.56
C HIS A 18 7.94 9.53 10.58
N PHE A 19 8.12 9.34 9.26
CA PHE A 19 7.41 10.11 8.24
C PHE A 19 5.87 9.94 8.27
N PRO A 20 5.28 8.73 8.21
CA PRO A 20 3.82 8.57 8.27
C PRO A 20 3.24 9.10 9.60
N ARG A 21 3.96 8.93 10.70
CA ARG A 21 3.57 9.48 12.00
C ARG A 21 3.55 11.01 11.99
N TRP A 22 4.58 11.63 11.44
CA TRP A 22 4.66 13.09 11.31
C TRP A 22 3.56 13.63 10.39
N ILE A 23 3.29 12.98 9.24
CA ILE A 23 2.20 13.37 8.34
C ILE A 23 0.86 13.38 9.07
N HIS A 24 0.54 12.30 9.78
CA HIS A 24 -0.72 12.21 10.50
C HIS A 24 -0.82 13.26 11.63
N GLN A 25 0.29 13.59 12.30
CA GLN A 25 0.33 14.67 13.29
C GLN A 25 0.14 16.06 12.67
N ALA A 26 0.69 16.30 11.48
CA ALA A 26 0.61 17.58 10.79
C ALA A 26 -0.74 17.79 10.09
N PHE A 27 -1.39 16.72 9.64
CA PHE A 27 -2.62 16.75 8.84
C PHE A 27 -3.65 15.71 9.32
N PRO A 28 -4.08 15.74 10.59
CA PRO A 28 -4.84 14.65 11.21
C PRO A 28 -6.18 14.36 10.53
N ASP A 29 -6.86 15.42 10.06
CA ASP A 29 -8.20 15.31 9.47
C ASP A 29 -8.18 15.21 7.93
N ASN A 30 -7.01 15.36 7.31
CA ASN A 30 -6.89 15.48 5.85
C ASN A 30 -6.13 14.31 5.22
N VAL A 31 -5.29 13.60 5.99
CA VAL A 31 -4.40 12.59 5.45
C VAL A 31 -4.39 11.32 6.30
N CYS A 32 -4.66 10.19 5.65
CA CYS A 32 -4.36 8.86 6.17
C CYS A 32 -3.02 8.38 5.59
N ALA A 33 -1.98 8.31 6.43
CA ALA A 33 -0.64 7.92 6.01
C ALA A 33 -0.39 6.43 6.22
N VAL A 34 -0.35 5.65 5.13
CA VAL A 34 -0.07 4.20 5.15
C VAL A 34 1.37 3.94 4.74
N ALA A 35 2.05 3.07 5.49
CA ALA A 35 3.39 2.60 5.15
C ALA A 35 3.34 1.12 4.76
N ILE A 36 3.77 0.80 3.53
CA ILE A 36 3.69 -0.55 2.97
C ILE A 36 5.09 -1.17 2.95
N GLU A 37 5.25 -2.34 3.57
CA GLU A 37 6.45 -3.16 3.48
C GLU A 37 6.23 -4.33 2.52
N VAL A 38 7.10 -4.45 1.52
CA VAL A 38 7.10 -5.61 0.61
C VAL A 38 8.36 -6.42 0.84
N LYS A 39 8.19 -7.70 1.18
CA LYS A 39 9.32 -8.64 1.27
C LYS A 39 9.97 -8.79 -0.11
N LYS A 40 11.30 -8.81 -0.15
CA LYS A 40 12.12 -8.87 -1.38
C LYS A 40 12.11 -10.24 -2.08
N PHE A 41 10.99 -10.98 -2.04
CA PHE A 41 10.85 -12.27 -2.73
C PHE A 41 10.91 -12.13 -4.27
N PHE A 42 10.74 -10.91 -4.77
CA PHE A 42 10.82 -10.57 -6.19
C PHE A 42 12.26 -10.35 -6.69
N MET A 43 13.28 -10.54 -5.85
CA MET A 43 14.68 -10.36 -6.25
C MET A 43 15.62 -11.30 -5.50
N ASP A 44 16.79 -11.53 -6.08
CA ASP A 44 17.92 -12.10 -5.36
C ASP A 44 18.52 -11.03 -4.43
N GLU A 45 18.47 -11.26 -3.12
CA GLU A 45 18.85 -10.26 -2.12
C GLU A 45 20.37 -10.00 -2.05
N TRP A 46 21.20 -10.88 -2.61
CA TRP A 46 22.66 -10.77 -2.54
C TRP A 46 23.25 -10.09 -3.76
N THR A 47 22.71 -10.40 -4.94
CA THR A 47 23.15 -9.86 -6.22
C THR A 47 22.37 -8.61 -6.62
N GLY A 48 21.17 -8.40 -6.06
CA GLY A 48 20.32 -7.28 -6.39
C GLY A 48 19.50 -7.46 -7.67
N HIS A 49 19.59 -8.60 -8.36
CA HIS A 49 18.87 -8.82 -9.62
C HIS A 49 17.39 -9.14 -9.35
N PRO A 50 16.45 -8.36 -9.90
CA PRO A 50 15.03 -8.65 -9.76
C PRO A 50 14.56 -9.74 -10.74
N ASP A 51 13.64 -10.57 -10.27
CA ASP A 51 12.71 -11.31 -11.12
C ASP A 51 11.66 -10.32 -11.62
N GLN A 52 11.72 -10.01 -12.91
CA GLN A 52 10.90 -8.97 -13.53
C GLN A 52 9.41 -9.29 -13.49
N ASP A 53 9.03 -10.56 -13.64
CA ASP A 53 7.63 -10.98 -13.63
C ASP A 53 7.04 -10.85 -12.23
N GLN A 54 7.82 -11.17 -11.19
CA GLN A 54 7.41 -10.97 -9.80
C GLN A 54 7.35 -9.50 -9.42
N LEU A 55 8.34 -8.70 -9.83
CA LEU A 55 8.35 -7.26 -9.59
C LEU A 55 7.13 -6.58 -10.23
N TYR A 56 6.83 -6.91 -11.48
CA TYR A 56 5.65 -6.40 -12.17
C TYR A 56 4.36 -6.83 -11.47
N ALA A 57 4.25 -8.10 -11.07
CA ALA A 57 3.07 -8.60 -10.37
C ALA A 57 2.88 -7.97 -8.98
N VAL A 58 3.95 -7.63 -8.27
CA VAL A 58 3.89 -6.82 -7.03
C VAL A 58 3.33 -5.43 -7.34
N GLY A 59 3.85 -4.77 -8.38
CA GLY A 59 3.35 -3.46 -8.82
C GLY A 59 1.87 -3.48 -9.17
N GLN A 60 1.41 -4.48 -9.92
CA GLN A 60 -0.01 -4.66 -10.24
C GLN A 60 -0.88 -4.88 -8.99
N ALA A 61 -0.39 -5.64 -8.01
CA ALA A 61 -1.13 -5.85 -6.76
C ALA A 61 -1.28 -4.54 -5.96
N LEU A 62 -0.22 -3.72 -5.90
CA LEU A 62 -0.25 -2.41 -5.26
C LEU A 62 -1.19 -1.45 -5.99
N GLN A 63 -1.15 -1.43 -7.33
CA GLN A 63 -2.06 -0.61 -8.13
C GLN A 63 -3.51 -0.99 -7.89
N SER A 64 -3.83 -2.29 -7.93
CA SER A 64 -5.20 -2.76 -7.67
C SER A 64 -5.70 -2.40 -6.28
N ALA A 65 -4.83 -2.41 -5.26
CA ALA A 65 -5.19 -1.95 -3.92
C ALA A 65 -5.44 -0.43 -3.88
N ALA A 66 -4.61 0.36 -4.56
CA ALA A 66 -4.78 1.80 -4.68
C ALA A 66 -6.08 2.17 -5.42
N ASP A 67 -6.42 1.45 -6.49
CA ASP A 67 -7.66 1.64 -7.23
C ASP A 67 -8.89 1.39 -6.36
N GLY A 68 -8.87 0.31 -5.56
CA GLY A 68 -9.94 0.04 -4.59
C GLY A 68 -10.08 1.14 -3.54
N VAL A 69 -8.98 1.68 -3.02
CA VAL A 69 -9.03 2.83 -2.10
C VAL A 69 -9.62 4.07 -2.79
N ALA A 70 -9.23 4.36 -4.04
CA ALA A 70 -9.74 5.50 -4.79
C ALA A 70 -11.25 5.36 -5.07
N GLU A 71 -11.73 4.15 -5.37
CA GLU A 71 -13.15 3.85 -5.54
C GLU A 71 -13.95 4.16 -4.27
N GLU A 72 -13.51 3.64 -3.12
CA GLU A 72 -14.17 3.87 -1.83
C GLU A 72 -14.17 5.36 -1.45
N LEU A 73 -13.05 6.07 -1.64
CA LEU A 73 -12.99 7.51 -1.40
C LEU A 73 -13.95 8.30 -2.31
N GLY A 74 -14.05 7.90 -3.58
CA GLY A 74 -14.99 8.49 -4.53
C GLY A 74 -16.46 8.16 -4.22
N ALA A 75 -16.74 7.04 -3.55
CA ALA A 75 -18.07 6.71 -3.04
C ALA A 75 -18.42 7.56 -1.80
N MET A 76 -17.49 7.67 -0.84
CA MET A 76 -17.67 8.49 0.37
C MET A 76 -17.93 9.97 0.05
N GLY A 77 -17.23 10.53 -0.93
CA GLY A 77 -17.46 11.91 -1.38
C GLY A 77 -18.80 12.14 -2.10
N ARG A 78 -19.58 11.09 -2.40
CA ARG A 78 -20.94 11.18 -2.96
C ARG A 78 -22.04 11.06 -1.91
N ASP A 79 -21.72 10.60 -0.71
CA ASP A 79 -22.66 10.51 0.43
C ASP A 79 -22.68 11.79 1.28
N GLU A 80 -21.74 12.71 1.06
CA GLU A 80 -21.84 14.08 1.58
C GLU A 80 -22.58 14.98 0.58
N VAL A 81 -23.80 15.42 0.97
CA VAL A 81 -24.50 16.73 0.69
C VAL A 81 -26.03 16.51 0.60
N PRO A 82 -26.93 17.35 1.18
CA PRO A 82 -26.73 18.76 1.54
C PRO A 82 -27.11 19.20 2.97
N LEU A 83 -26.62 20.42 3.28
CA LEU A 83 -27.04 21.39 4.31
C LEU A 83 -28.33 21.10 5.08
#